data_AF-A0AAP3ZUK9-F1
#
_entry.id   AF-A0AAP3ZUK9-F1
#
_cell.length_a   1.000
_cell.length_b   1.000
_cell.length_c   1.000
_cell.angle_alpha   90.00
_cell.angle_beta   90.00
_cell.angle_gamma   90.00
#
_symmetry.space_group_name_H-M   'P 1'
#
loop_
_entity.id
_entity.type
_entity.pdbx_description
1 polymer ?
#
loop_
_entity_poly.entity_id
_entity_poly.type
_entity_poly.pdbx_seq_one_letter_code
_entity_poly.pdbx_strand_id
1 'polypeptide(L)'
;MLKAIYMKENNSLFPPGFLSMTDLLHLLHTETNPGLDVVVFIGTTQFLSSQLETPLLQKMKYKDVSRLLRRTDDILCQLSSRVISDLSQTYQSIF
;
A
#
# COMPACT_ATOMS: atom_id res chain seq x y z
N MET A 1 5.57 2.62 -2.67
CA MET A 1 5.21 2.45 -4.09
C MET A 1 4.13 3.42 -4.56
N LEU A 2 2.98 3.55 -3.87
CA LEU A 2 1.89 4.46 -4.31
C LEU A 2 2.32 5.90 -4.62
N LYS A 3 3.13 6.53 -3.75
CA LYS A 3 3.68 7.87 -4.03
C LYS A 3 4.54 7.91 -5.31
N ALA A 4 5.28 6.84 -5.61
CA ALA A 4 6.08 6.75 -6.83
C ALA A 4 5.20 6.55 -8.07
N ILE A 5 4.12 5.77 -7.97
CA ILE A 5 3.12 5.64 -9.04
C ILE A 5 2.47 6.99 -9.31
N TYR A 6 2.05 7.70 -8.26
CA TYR A 6 1.49 9.05 -8.38
C TYR A 6 2.46 9.99 -9.10
N MET A 7 3.73 9.99 -8.70
CA MET A 7 4.76 10.79 -9.36
C MET A 7 4.89 10.46 -10.85
N LYS A 8 4.90 9.17 -11.18
CA LYS A 8 4.99 8.69 -12.57
C LYS A 8 3.77 9.11 -13.40
N GLU A 9 2.55 8.93 -12.88
CA GLU A 9 1.32 9.25 -13.59
C GLU A 9 1.11 10.76 -13.76
N ASN A 10 1.61 11.58 -12.82
CA ASN A 10 1.46 13.04 -12.85
C ASN A 10 2.72 13.78 -13.34
N ASN A 11 3.74 13.05 -13.84
CA ASN A 11 5.05 13.62 -14.22
C ASN A 11 5.66 14.53 -13.13
N SER A 12 5.47 14.17 -11.85
CA SER A 12 6.01 14.91 -10.71
C SER A 12 7.39 14.39 -10.30
N LEU A 13 8.34 15.31 -10.14
CA LEU A 13 9.67 15.01 -9.61
C LEU A 13 9.70 14.83 -8.09
N PHE A 14 8.66 15.31 -7.37
CA PHE A 14 8.61 15.27 -5.91
C PHE A 14 7.45 14.40 -5.42
N PRO A 15 7.66 13.61 -4.33
CA PRO A 15 6.59 12.82 -3.75
C PRO A 15 5.54 13.73 -3.12
N PRO A 16 4.25 13.39 -3.24
CA PRO A 16 3.21 14.15 -2.56
C PRO A 16 3.36 14.00 -1.04
N GLY A 17 3.08 15.08 -0.31
CA GLY A 17 3.06 15.05 1.16
C GLY A 17 2.02 14.05 1.68
N PHE A 18 0.81 14.10 1.08
CA PHE A 18 -0.33 13.27 1.41
C PHE A 18 -1.01 12.77 0.12
N LEU A 19 -1.63 11.58 0.19
CA LEU A 19 -2.49 11.04 -0.87
C LEU A 19 -3.90 10.98 -0.30
N SER A 20 -4.85 11.66 -0.94
CA SER A 20 -6.26 11.61 -0.54
C SER A 20 -6.88 10.25 -0.83
N MET A 21 -8.04 9.96 -0.24
CA MET A 21 -8.83 8.77 -0.57
C MET A 21 -9.09 8.66 -2.08
N THR A 22 -9.39 9.79 -2.72
CA THR A 22 -9.66 9.85 -4.16
C THR A 22 -8.40 9.55 -4.96
N ASP A 23 -7.25 10.08 -4.56
CA ASP A 23 -5.96 9.75 -5.19
C ASP A 23 -5.67 8.26 -5.06
N LEU A 24 -5.87 7.69 -3.87
CA LEU A 24 -5.65 6.28 -3.62
C LEU A 24 -6.57 5.39 -4.46
N LEU A 25 -7.86 5.72 -4.55
CA LEU A 25 -8.82 4.99 -5.38
C LEU A 25 -8.44 5.07 -6.85
N HIS A 26 -8.06 6.25 -7.35
CA HIS A 26 -7.63 6.40 -8.73
C HIS A 26 -6.37 5.58 -9.02
N LEU A 27 -5.38 5.65 -8.11
CA LEU A 27 -4.14 4.90 -8.21
C LEU A 27 -4.35 3.39 -8.07
N LEU A 28 -5.35 2.92 -7.33
CA LEU A 28 -5.56 1.48 -7.07
C LEU A 28 -6.62 0.84 -7.96
N HIS A 29 -7.36 1.65 -8.70
CA HIS A 29 -8.36 1.18 -9.63
C HIS A 29 -7.73 0.30 -10.72
N THR A 30 -8.37 -0.83 -10.97
CA THR A 30 -8.12 -1.72 -12.10
C THR A 30 -9.46 -2.01 -12.78
N GLU A 31 -9.44 -2.52 -14.01
CA GLU A 31 -10.66 -2.85 -14.76
C GLU A 31 -11.62 -3.76 -13.98
N THR A 32 -11.10 -4.62 -13.10
CA THR A 32 -11.86 -5.61 -12.35
C THR A 32 -12.00 -5.32 -10.85
N ASN A 33 -11.25 -4.37 -10.29
CA ASN A 33 -11.29 -4.04 -8.87
C ASN A 33 -11.17 -2.52 -8.64
N PRO A 34 -12.13 -1.88 -7.96
CA PRO A 34 -12.05 -0.45 -7.61
C PRO A 34 -10.95 -0.10 -6.60
N GLY A 35 -10.24 -1.09 -6.04
CA GLY A 35 -9.14 -0.91 -5.10
C GLY A 35 -9.58 -0.59 -3.67
N LEU A 36 -10.89 -0.58 -3.41
CA LEU A 36 -11.46 -0.17 -2.12
C LEU A 36 -10.92 -0.99 -0.95
N ASP A 37 -10.75 -2.29 -1.14
CA ASP A 37 -10.21 -3.20 -0.13
C ASP A 37 -8.77 -2.82 0.26
N VAL A 38 -7.96 -2.42 -0.72
CA VAL A 38 -6.58 -1.95 -0.50
C VAL A 38 -6.58 -0.57 0.17
N VAL A 39 -7.48 0.33 -0.21
CA VAL A 39 -7.57 1.65 0.42
C VAL A 39 -7.99 1.54 1.89
N VAL A 40 -9.00 0.72 2.19
CA VAL A 40 -9.44 0.43 3.57
C VAL A 40 -8.30 -0.21 4.37
N PHE A 41 -7.54 -1.12 3.76
CA PHE A 41 -6.36 -1.71 4.38
C PHE A 41 -5.31 -0.64 4.73
N ILE A 42 -4.96 0.24 3.79
CA ILE A 42 -4.00 1.33 4.02
C ILE A 42 -4.47 2.23 5.17
N GLY A 43 -5.74 2.65 5.18
CA GLY A 43 -6.29 3.47 6.25
C GLY A 43 -6.27 2.77 7.61
N THR A 44 -6.55 1.46 7.63
CA THR A 44 -6.46 0.64 8.85
C THR A 44 -5.03 0.54 9.34
N THR A 45 -4.05 0.32 8.46
CA THR A 45 -2.63 0.27 8.83
C THR A 45 -2.11 1.62 9.31
N GLN A 46 -2.53 2.72 8.69
CA GLN A 46 -2.22 4.08 9.15
C GLN A 46 -2.79 4.35 10.54
N PHE A 47 -4.05 3.94 10.78
CA PHE A 47 -4.65 4.01 12.11
C PHE A 47 -3.84 3.18 13.11
N LEU A 48 -3.54 1.91 12.82
CA LEU A 48 -2.75 1.06 13.70
C LEU A 48 -1.37 1.68 14.00
N SER A 49 -0.73 2.27 12.99
CA SER A 49 0.55 2.97 13.16
C SER A 49 0.47 4.21 14.06
N SER A 50 -0.68 4.88 14.15
CA SER A 50 -0.85 6.01 15.07
C SER A 50 -1.11 5.57 16.52
N GLN A 51 -1.42 4.29 16.72
CA GLN A 51 -1.75 3.69 18.01
C GLN A 51 -0.57 2.96 18.66
N LEU A 52 0.68 3.26 18.26
CA LEU A 52 1.93 2.62 18.71
C LEU A 52 2.06 2.50 20.23
N GLU A 53 1.62 3.52 20.97
CA GLU A 53 1.72 3.60 22.43
C GLU A 53 0.50 3.03 23.16
N THR A 54 -0.50 2.55 22.42
CA THR A 54 -1.76 2.08 23.03
C THR A 54 -1.74 0.58 23.33
N PRO A 55 -2.56 0.12 24.31
CA PRO A 55 -2.75 -1.30 24.58
C PRO A 55 -3.34 -2.10 23.41
N LEU A 56 -3.83 -1.43 22.36
CA LEU A 56 -4.47 -2.08 21.22
C LEU A 56 -3.47 -2.93 20.42
N LEU A 57 -2.27 -2.42 20.17
CA LEU A 57 -1.22 -3.18 19.47
C LEU A 57 -0.64 -4.27 20.34
N GLN A 58 -0.53 -4.06 21.66
CA GLN A 58 -0.05 -5.08 22.60
C GLN A 58 -0.95 -6.33 22.62
N LYS A 59 -2.23 -6.18 22.26
CA LYS A 59 -3.19 -7.29 22.16
C LYS A 59 -3.13 -8.03 20.82
N MET A 60 -2.40 -7.51 19.82
CA MET A 60 -2.28 -8.21 18.54
C MET A 60 -1.46 -9.48 18.69
N LYS A 61 -1.98 -10.59 18.18
CA LYS A 61 -1.25 -11.86 18.18
C LYS A 61 -0.27 -11.86 17.01
N TYR A 62 0.76 -12.70 17.11
CA TYR A 62 1.71 -12.91 16.00
C TYR A 62 1.00 -13.20 14.67
N LYS A 63 -0.06 -14.02 14.67
CA LYS A 63 -0.85 -14.32 13.47
C LYS A 63 -1.48 -13.08 12.81
N ASP A 64 -1.87 -12.09 13.62
CA ASP A 64 -2.55 -10.89 13.13
C ASP A 64 -1.52 -9.97 12.45
N VAL A 65 -0.33 -9.84 13.06
CA VAL A 65 0.81 -9.12 12.48
C VAL A 65 1.30 -9.81 11.21
N SER A 66 1.45 -11.14 11.24
CA SER A 66 1.85 -11.92 10.06
C SER A 66 0.86 -11.73 8.90
N ARG A 67 -0.45 -11.69 9.18
CA ARG A 67 -1.48 -11.40 8.17
C ARG A 67 -1.34 -9.99 7.59
N LEU A 68 -1.04 -8.98 8.42
CA LEU A 68 -0.79 -7.62 7.93
C LEU A 68 0.42 -7.56 7.01
N LEU A 69 1.53 -8.22 7.39
CA LEU A 69 2.73 -8.23 6.57
C LEU A 69 2.52 -8.95 5.24
N ARG A 70 1.88 -10.14 5.25
CA ARG A 70 1.55 -10.86 4.01
C ARG A 70 0.65 -10.04 3.09
N ARG A 71 -0.39 -9.40 3.64
CA ARG A 71 -1.26 -8.54 2.83
C ARG A 71 -0.50 -7.34 2.25
N THR A 72 0.43 -6.77 3.01
CA THR A 72 1.28 -5.68 2.54
C THR A 72 2.16 -6.16 1.38
N ASP A 73 2.78 -7.33 1.52
CA ASP A 73 3.61 -7.96 0.49
C ASP A 73 2.83 -8.24 -0.81
N ASP A 74 1.61 -8.80 -0.70
CA ASP A 74 0.73 -9.01 -1.86
C ASP A 74 0.45 -7.70 -2.62
N ILE A 75 0.18 -6.62 -1.88
CA ILE A 75 -0.08 -5.30 -2.46
C ILE A 75 1.19 -4.76 -3.13
N LEU A 76 2.37 -4.92 -2.52
CA LEU A 76 3.63 -4.49 -3.11
C LEU A 76 3.93 -5.25 -4.40
N CYS A 77 3.70 -6.57 -4.43
CA CYS A 77 3.83 -7.37 -5.64
C CYS A 77 2.95 -6.82 -6.77
N GLN A 78 1.66 -6.58 -6.48
CA GLN A 78 0.70 -6.03 -7.46
C GLN A 78 1.11 -4.65 -7.99
N LEU A 79 1.59 -3.76 -7.10
CA LEU A 79 1.96 -2.39 -7.46
C LEU A 79 3.31 -2.29 -8.18
N SER A 80 4.21 -3.26 -7.99
CA SER A 80 5.59 -3.17 -8.45
C SER A 80 5.72 -3.03 -9.97
N SER A 81 4.90 -3.77 -10.72
CA SER A 81 4.83 -3.72 -12.19
C SER A 81 4.48 -2.33 -12.72
N ARG A 82 3.79 -1.51 -11.93
CA ARG A 82 3.38 -0.15 -12.31
C ARG A 82 4.45 0.88 -11.99
N VAL A 83 5.28 0.63 -10.97
CA VAL A 83 6.41 1.49 -10.61
C VAL A 83 7.55 1.30 -11.61
N ILE A 84 7.94 0.05 -11.87
CA ILE A 84 9.16 -0.30 -12.58
C ILE A 84 8.83 -0.63 -14.04
N SER A 85 9.50 0.03 -14.98
CA SER A 85 9.29 -0.22 -16.42
C SER A 85 9.95 -1.52 -16.90
N ASP A 86 10.98 -1.99 -16.19
CA ASP A 86 11.65 -3.27 -16.44
C ASP A 86 11.04 -4.37 -15.56
N LEU A 87 10.33 -5.31 -16.19
CA LEU A 87 9.65 -6.41 -15.50
C LEU A 87 10.61 -7.33 -14.73
N SER A 88 11.88 -7.39 -15.14
CA SER A 88 12.91 -8.21 -14.47
C SER A 88 13.35 -7.66 -13.11
N GLN A 89 12.98 -6.41 -12.80
CA GLN A 89 13.31 -5.72 -11.55
C GLN A 89 12.08 -5.55 -10.64
N THR A 90 10.97 -6.22 -10.93
CA THR A 90 9.76 -6.15 -10.11
C THR A 90 10.01 -6.69 -8.70
N TYR A 91 9.27 -6.13 -7.74
CA TYR A 91 9.35 -6.56 -6.34
C TYR A 91 9.03 -8.04 -6.23
N GLN A 92 9.91 -8.78 -5.57
CA GLN A 92 9.73 -10.19 -5.26
C GLN A 92 9.22 -10.31 -3.82
N SER A 93 8.21 -11.17 -3.65
CA SER A 93 7.64 -11.47 -2.34
C SER A 93 8.72 -11.93 -1.36
N ILE A 94 8.60 -11.49 -0.11
CA ILE A 94 9.50 -11.89 0.99
C ILE A 94 8.91 -13.00 1.87
N PHE A 95 7.79 -13.61 1.45
CA PHE A 95 7.05 -14.64 2.17
C PHE A 95 7.02 -16.00 1.47
#